data_AF-A0A6A5SV54-F1
#
_entry.id   AF-A0A6A5SV54-F1
#
_cell.length_a   1.000
_cell.length_b   1.000
_cell.length_c   1.000
_cell.angle_alpha   90.00
_cell.angle_beta   90.00
_cell.angle_gamma   90.00
#
_symmetry.space_group_name_H-M   'P 1'
#
loop_
_entity.id
_entity.type
_entity.pdbx_description
1 polymer ?
#
loop_
_entity_poly.entity_id
_entity_poly.type
_entity_poly.pdbx_seq_one_letter_code
_entity_poly.pdbx_strand_id
1 'polypeptide(L)'
;EAHKAQPGDDMNFATYELSDFLFWPASLLLDAFCRVLNTGFDPQMKRGIYGHYAPESDRDSKSNRDKFKEDKILLLEMLEEFYFYCLTTEPSASRPPVEDELSRGLRTMFKTKEVTLPLAFAATLFLDIHHMLRQDVDSGFGRLTAATCFVQSNVKEEMKFHKGIDMETWPADNDRAVQRFVDTLQFWCHEDQQRIDAQKLKRDNIPEPFCLYRKHPWLCGLWKYFTQMRFHEISIAFVNAWGSVMCCAHLYNAVDGGKTRDMMWKDMDVSISFQNEKTFFIGDAPTSAGDCLKRFALVMGASAANLAKSTRKKKGFTLSKRGPKGLKELGAICQTFKGRFCDGNGQNDMGAEHVQKILETASWDYELNEDGRVAEVYKDTGQAPKKSSINHLPVAKLLGLLRDLLHAETIEISYDYLRLHRQCWRLLRLVKQYCHGDLLKMFGPGYIEKESQLPFVVGYVLMSATSSQQVGDMLRARLPGVAITDKVLADAKVVVMGMIAEGAGALIVEHILPKALGVQIHFEFEE
;
A
#
# COMPACT_ATOMS: atom_id res chain seq x y z
N GLU A 1 -42.72 -24.89 -22.46
CA GLU A 1 -42.41 -23.76 -23.38
C GLU A 1 -42.93 -22.40 -22.92
N ALA A 2 -43.72 -22.28 -21.84
CA ALA A 2 -44.27 -21.01 -21.34
C ALA A 2 -43.26 -19.99 -20.75
N HIS A 3 -41.95 -20.24 -20.86
CA HIS A 3 -40.88 -19.40 -20.29
C HIS A 3 -39.95 -18.78 -21.36
N LYS A 4 -40.28 -18.92 -22.65
CA LYS A 4 -39.50 -18.43 -23.80
C LYS A 4 -40.38 -17.55 -24.68
N ALA A 5 -39.84 -16.44 -25.21
CA ALA A 5 -40.60 -15.52 -26.06
C ALA A 5 -40.74 -16.04 -27.50
N GLN A 6 -39.71 -16.71 -28.01
CA GLN A 6 -39.66 -17.35 -29.32
C GLN A 6 -39.03 -18.75 -29.23
N PRO A 7 -39.32 -19.67 -30.17
CA PRO A 7 -38.61 -20.95 -30.28
C PRO A 7 -37.09 -20.71 -30.43
N GLY A 8 -36.30 -21.39 -29.60
CA GLY A 8 -34.83 -21.25 -29.60
C GLY A 8 -34.28 -20.24 -28.59
N ASP A 9 -35.13 -19.46 -27.93
CA ASP A 9 -34.67 -18.51 -26.90
C ASP A 9 -34.08 -19.20 -25.68
N ASP A 10 -33.08 -18.56 -25.08
CA ASP A 10 -32.55 -18.96 -23.78
C ASP A 10 -33.53 -18.57 -22.63
N MET A 11 -34.31 -17.50 -22.80
CA MET A 11 -35.29 -17.00 -21.82
C MET A 11 -36.41 -16.14 -22.46
N ASN A 12 -37.38 -15.70 -21.67
CA ASN A 12 -38.39 -14.73 -22.11
C ASN A 12 -37.81 -13.31 -22.13
N PHE A 13 -37.36 -12.85 -23.30
CA PHE A 13 -36.76 -11.51 -23.46
C PHE A 13 -37.75 -10.35 -23.31
N ALA A 14 -39.05 -10.60 -23.29
CA ALA A 14 -40.04 -9.57 -22.98
C ALA A 14 -39.98 -9.13 -21.51
N THR A 15 -39.44 -9.96 -20.62
CA THR A 15 -39.26 -9.66 -19.19
C THR A 15 -37.79 -9.45 -18.82
N TYR A 16 -36.93 -9.15 -19.80
CA TYR A 16 -35.47 -9.11 -19.60
C TYR A 16 -35.05 -8.17 -18.48
N GLU A 17 -35.59 -6.95 -18.41
CA GLU A 17 -35.23 -5.99 -17.35
C GLU A 17 -35.52 -6.52 -15.94
N LEU A 18 -36.68 -7.16 -15.74
CA LEU A 18 -37.02 -7.79 -14.47
C LEU A 18 -36.12 -8.98 -14.17
N SER A 19 -35.81 -9.79 -15.19
CA SER A 19 -34.91 -10.94 -15.05
C SER A 19 -33.49 -10.49 -14.68
N ASP A 20 -32.99 -9.45 -15.32
CA ASP A 20 -31.68 -8.86 -15.10
C ASP A 20 -31.55 -8.30 -13.67
N PHE A 21 -32.59 -7.58 -13.20
CA PHE A 21 -32.69 -7.12 -11.82
C PHE A 21 -32.62 -8.27 -10.78
N LEU A 22 -33.06 -9.47 -11.16
CA LEU A 22 -33.04 -10.67 -10.31
C LEU A 22 -31.78 -11.54 -10.52
N PHE A 23 -30.78 -11.05 -11.27
CA PHE A 23 -29.55 -11.77 -11.61
C PHE A 23 -29.78 -13.06 -12.41
N TRP A 24 -30.97 -13.18 -13.02
CA TRP A 24 -31.40 -14.40 -13.70
C TRP A 24 -30.55 -14.73 -14.93
N PRO A 25 -30.17 -13.77 -15.81
CA PRO A 25 -29.30 -14.05 -16.95
C PRO A 25 -27.98 -14.72 -16.55
N ALA A 26 -27.28 -14.17 -15.56
CA ALA A 26 -26.03 -14.73 -15.07
C ALA A 26 -26.24 -16.13 -14.45
N SER A 27 -27.29 -16.30 -13.62
CA SER A 27 -27.63 -17.61 -13.04
C SER A 27 -27.91 -18.67 -14.11
N LEU A 28 -28.64 -18.32 -15.17
CA LEU A 28 -28.96 -19.23 -16.28
C LEU A 28 -27.68 -19.71 -17.00
N LEU A 29 -26.73 -18.81 -17.23
CA LEU A 29 -25.44 -19.13 -17.87
C LEU A 29 -24.57 -20.02 -16.97
N LEU A 30 -24.52 -19.75 -15.67
CA LEU A 30 -23.82 -20.59 -14.70
C LEU A 30 -24.43 -22.00 -14.63
N ASP A 31 -25.75 -22.10 -14.53
CA ASP A 31 -26.49 -23.37 -14.55
C ASP A 31 -26.23 -24.16 -15.85
N ALA A 32 -26.20 -23.46 -16.98
CA ALA A 32 -25.87 -24.08 -18.27
C ALA A 32 -24.45 -24.66 -18.26
N PHE A 33 -23.48 -23.96 -17.68
CA PHE A 33 -22.11 -24.46 -17.53
C PHE A 33 -22.04 -25.68 -16.59
N CYS A 34 -22.75 -25.66 -15.46
CA CYS A 34 -22.83 -26.81 -14.54
C CYS A 34 -23.28 -28.12 -15.22
N ARG A 35 -24.17 -28.04 -16.23
CA ARG A 35 -24.62 -29.20 -17.00
C ARG A 35 -23.54 -29.80 -17.89
N VAL A 36 -22.51 -29.03 -18.22
CA VAL A 36 -21.37 -29.48 -19.05
C VAL A 36 -20.24 -30.05 -18.19
N LEU A 37 -20.18 -29.69 -16.90
CA LEU A 37 -19.23 -30.25 -15.95
C LEU A 37 -19.53 -31.74 -15.70
N ASN A 38 -18.77 -32.62 -16.35
CA ASN A 38 -18.90 -34.07 -16.22
C ASN A 38 -17.71 -34.65 -15.46
N THR A 39 -17.95 -35.68 -14.64
CA THR A 39 -16.88 -36.38 -13.92
C THR A 39 -15.93 -37.04 -14.92
N GLY A 40 -14.66 -36.66 -14.88
CA GLY A 40 -13.62 -37.21 -15.75
C GLY A 40 -13.40 -36.50 -17.09
N PHE A 41 -14.09 -35.38 -17.33
CA PHE A 41 -13.88 -34.56 -18.53
C PHE A 41 -13.68 -33.08 -18.16
N ASP A 42 -12.57 -32.50 -18.59
CA ASP A 42 -12.32 -31.07 -18.44
C ASP A 42 -13.15 -30.29 -19.48
N PRO A 43 -13.81 -29.18 -19.08
CA PRO A 43 -14.63 -28.39 -19.98
C PRO A 43 -13.74 -27.57 -20.92
N GLN A 44 -13.42 -28.13 -22.09
CA GLN A 44 -12.70 -27.40 -23.15
C GLN A 44 -13.68 -26.89 -24.19
N MET A 45 -13.97 -25.60 -24.18
CA MET A 45 -14.90 -24.97 -25.10
C MET A 45 -14.21 -24.52 -26.38
N LYS A 46 -14.80 -24.81 -27.55
CA LYS A 46 -14.31 -24.28 -28.81
C LYS A 46 -14.46 -22.75 -28.81
N ARG A 47 -13.36 -22.02 -28.98
CA ARG A 47 -13.39 -20.55 -29.06
C ARG A 47 -14.31 -20.05 -30.16
N GLY A 48 -15.04 -18.98 -29.87
CA GLY A 48 -15.97 -18.35 -30.81
C GLY A 48 -17.27 -19.11 -31.05
N ILE A 49 -17.52 -20.24 -30.36
CA ILE A 49 -18.77 -21.02 -30.51
C ILE A 49 -20.04 -20.19 -30.20
N TYR A 50 -19.93 -19.21 -29.30
CA TYR A 50 -21.03 -18.32 -28.94
C TYR A 50 -21.03 -16.99 -29.73
N GLY A 51 -20.03 -16.78 -30.59
CA GLY A 51 -19.81 -15.55 -31.35
C GLY A 51 -18.58 -14.76 -30.89
N HIS A 52 -18.46 -13.52 -31.35
CA HIS A 52 -17.38 -12.61 -30.99
C HIS A 52 -17.93 -11.39 -30.27
N TYR A 53 -17.33 -11.05 -29.13
CA TYR A 53 -17.66 -9.83 -28.39
C TYR A 53 -17.03 -8.61 -29.08
N ALA A 54 -17.83 -7.56 -29.31
CA ALA A 54 -17.40 -6.32 -29.93
C ALA A 54 -17.39 -5.20 -28.87
N PRO A 55 -16.27 -4.97 -28.16
CA PRO A 55 -16.20 -4.02 -27.05
C PRO A 55 -16.47 -2.57 -27.48
N GLU A 56 -16.23 -2.22 -28.76
CA GLU A 56 -16.47 -0.89 -29.33
C GLU A 56 -17.95 -0.55 -29.56
N SER A 57 -18.82 -1.56 -29.50
CA SER A 57 -20.23 -1.36 -29.80
C SER A 57 -21.01 -0.83 -28.61
N ASP A 58 -21.89 0.15 -28.85
CA ASP A 58 -22.78 0.69 -27.83
C ASP A 58 -23.81 -0.35 -27.40
N ARG A 59 -23.78 -0.75 -26.13
CA ARG A 59 -24.73 -1.74 -25.58
C ARG A 59 -26.10 -1.15 -25.33
N ASP A 60 -26.21 0.14 -25.04
CA ASP A 60 -27.50 0.74 -24.74
C ASP A 60 -28.41 0.74 -25.98
N SER A 61 -27.80 0.79 -27.17
CA SER A 61 -28.49 0.62 -28.46
C SER A 61 -28.91 -0.83 -28.80
N LYS A 62 -28.47 -1.85 -28.04
CA LYS A 62 -28.69 -3.26 -28.37
C LYS A 62 -30.04 -3.77 -27.90
N SER A 63 -30.60 -4.72 -28.66
CA SER A 63 -31.77 -5.47 -28.22
C SER A 63 -31.44 -6.33 -26.98
N ASN A 64 -32.45 -6.66 -26.17
CA ASN A 64 -32.27 -7.55 -25.01
C ASN A 64 -31.65 -8.91 -25.38
N ARG A 65 -31.90 -9.39 -26.61
CA ARG A 65 -31.32 -10.62 -27.15
C ARG A 65 -29.83 -10.48 -27.40
N ASP A 66 -29.43 -9.35 -27.99
CA ASP A 66 -28.03 -9.06 -28.28
C ASP A 66 -27.24 -8.79 -27.00
N LYS A 67 -27.85 -8.09 -26.02
CA LYS A 67 -27.29 -7.90 -24.68
C LYS A 67 -26.97 -9.24 -24.01
N PHE A 68 -27.95 -10.14 -23.97
CA PHE A 68 -27.75 -11.48 -23.42
C PHE A 68 -26.74 -12.32 -24.21
N LYS A 69 -26.69 -12.17 -25.53
CA LYS A 69 -25.68 -12.84 -26.36
C LYS A 69 -24.27 -12.37 -26.00
N GLU A 70 -24.05 -11.08 -25.75
CA GLU A 70 -22.77 -10.60 -25.23
C GLU A 70 -22.44 -11.22 -23.87
N ASP A 71 -23.41 -11.29 -22.96
CA ASP A 71 -23.22 -11.86 -21.63
C ASP A 71 -22.82 -13.33 -21.71
N LYS A 72 -23.47 -14.08 -22.62
CA LYS A 72 -23.16 -15.47 -22.93
C LYS A 72 -21.72 -15.64 -23.42
N ILE A 73 -21.26 -14.77 -24.33
CA ILE A 73 -19.87 -14.80 -24.83
C ILE A 73 -18.89 -14.49 -23.68
N LEU A 74 -19.10 -13.37 -22.98
CA LEU A 74 -18.21 -12.88 -21.93
C LEU A 74 -18.05 -13.88 -20.78
N LEU A 75 -19.16 -14.38 -20.25
CA LEU A 75 -19.14 -15.26 -19.09
C LEU A 75 -18.72 -16.68 -19.46
N LEU A 76 -19.32 -17.30 -20.47
CA LEU A 76 -19.03 -18.71 -20.77
C LEU A 76 -17.59 -18.92 -21.27
N GLU A 77 -17.03 -17.99 -22.04
CA GLU A 77 -15.61 -18.09 -22.44
C GLU A 77 -14.66 -17.97 -21.24
N MET A 78 -15.05 -17.22 -20.20
CA MET A 78 -14.25 -17.05 -18.99
C MET A 78 -14.43 -18.17 -17.98
N LEU A 79 -15.57 -18.86 -17.96
CA LEU A 79 -15.81 -19.96 -17.00
C LEU A 79 -14.84 -21.14 -17.18
N GLU A 80 -14.41 -21.43 -18.41
CA GLU A 80 -13.32 -22.41 -18.65
C GLU A 80 -12.04 -21.97 -17.94
N GLU A 81 -11.67 -20.70 -18.07
CA GLU A 81 -10.46 -20.17 -17.45
C GLU A 81 -10.55 -20.13 -15.93
N PHE A 82 -11.70 -19.78 -15.37
CA PHE A 82 -11.95 -19.90 -13.93
C PHE A 82 -11.90 -21.35 -13.45
N TYR A 83 -12.42 -22.31 -14.24
CA TYR A 83 -12.36 -23.72 -13.89
C TYR A 83 -10.92 -24.20 -13.71
N PHE A 84 -10.07 -23.95 -14.71
CA PHE A 84 -8.66 -24.34 -14.62
C PHE A 84 -7.91 -23.57 -13.53
N TYR A 85 -8.18 -22.27 -13.37
CA TYR A 85 -7.61 -21.50 -12.26
C TYR A 85 -7.99 -22.11 -10.89
N CYS A 86 -9.27 -22.44 -10.67
CA CYS A 86 -9.70 -23.09 -9.44
C CYS A 86 -9.03 -24.47 -9.28
N LEU A 87 -8.95 -25.27 -10.34
CA LEU A 87 -8.34 -26.59 -10.32
C LEU A 87 -6.86 -26.54 -9.93
N THR A 88 -6.05 -25.66 -10.54
CA THR A 88 -4.61 -25.59 -10.30
C THR A 88 -4.25 -24.93 -8.97
N THR A 89 -5.16 -24.12 -8.41
CA THR A 89 -4.98 -23.44 -7.12
C THR A 89 -5.68 -24.14 -5.95
N GLU A 90 -6.28 -25.31 -6.18
CA GLU A 90 -6.97 -26.10 -5.16
C GLU A 90 -6.03 -26.63 -4.07
N PRO A 91 -4.81 -27.13 -4.36
CA PRO A 91 -3.88 -27.55 -3.32
C PRO A 91 -3.52 -26.38 -2.40
N SER A 92 -3.56 -26.58 -1.08
CA SER A 92 -3.30 -25.50 -0.12
C SER A 92 -1.93 -24.83 -0.30
N ALA A 93 -0.92 -25.54 -0.80
CA ALA A 93 0.41 -25.00 -1.08
C ALA A 93 0.44 -24.09 -2.33
N SER A 94 -0.58 -24.17 -3.17
CA SER A 94 -0.71 -23.44 -4.44
C SER A 94 -1.87 -22.43 -4.40
N ARG A 95 -2.49 -22.22 -3.24
CA ARG A 95 -3.58 -21.26 -3.10
C ARG A 95 -3.00 -19.84 -3.16
N PRO A 96 -3.56 -18.94 -4.00
CA PRO A 96 -3.13 -17.57 -4.01
C PRO A 96 -3.43 -16.90 -2.66
N PRO A 97 -2.60 -15.94 -2.22
CA PRO A 97 -2.88 -15.14 -1.02
C PRO A 97 -4.12 -14.24 -1.18
N VAL A 98 -4.59 -14.06 -2.42
CA VAL A 98 -5.72 -13.21 -2.79
C VAL A 98 -6.78 -14.04 -3.53
N GLU A 99 -8.03 -13.96 -3.10
CA GLU A 99 -9.17 -14.58 -3.79
C GLU A 99 -10.40 -13.67 -3.67
N ASP A 100 -11.02 -13.35 -4.81
CA ASP A 100 -12.26 -12.56 -4.87
C ASP A 100 -13.51 -13.45 -4.71
N GLU A 101 -14.67 -12.80 -4.53
CA GLU A 101 -15.93 -13.50 -4.28
C GLU A 101 -16.46 -14.30 -5.46
N LEU A 102 -16.19 -13.87 -6.70
CA LEU A 102 -16.56 -14.64 -7.88
C LEU A 102 -15.71 -15.90 -7.98
N SER A 103 -14.38 -15.77 -7.90
CA SER A 103 -13.47 -16.92 -7.91
C SER A 103 -13.79 -17.92 -6.79
N ARG A 104 -14.05 -17.42 -5.57
CA ARG A 104 -14.44 -18.25 -4.42
C ARG A 104 -15.77 -18.98 -4.64
N GLY A 105 -16.79 -18.26 -5.13
CA GLY A 105 -18.10 -18.83 -5.43
C GLY A 105 -18.04 -19.87 -6.55
N LEU A 106 -17.30 -19.59 -7.62
CA LEU A 106 -17.08 -20.51 -8.74
C LEU A 106 -16.37 -21.78 -8.30
N ARG A 107 -15.34 -21.67 -7.44
CA ARG A 107 -14.66 -22.84 -6.86
C ARG A 107 -15.63 -23.79 -6.16
N THR A 108 -16.58 -23.25 -5.39
CA THR A 108 -17.62 -24.05 -4.75
C THR A 108 -18.57 -24.64 -5.78
N MET A 109 -19.06 -23.82 -6.72
CA MET A 109 -19.98 -24.25 -7.78
C MET A 109 -19.39 -25.37 -8.63
N PHE A 110 -18.10 -25.34 -8.98
CA PHE A 110 -17.47 -26.40 -9.79
C PHE A 110 -17.45 -27.76 -9.08
N LYS A 111 -17.54 -27.78 -7.74
CA LYS A 111 -17.60 -29.01 -6.94
C LYS A 111 -19.03 -29.45 -6.68
N THR A 112 -19.89 -28.53 -6.26
CA THR A 112 -21.27 -28.83 -5.85
C THR A 112 -22.24 -28.88 -7.02
N LYS A 113 -21.89 -28.22 -8.13
CA LYS A 113 -22.76 -27.92 -9.27
C LYS A 113 -24.01 -27.12 -8.87
N GLU A 114 -23.90 -26.33 -7.81
CA GLU A 114 -24.97 -25.48 -7.30
C GLU A 114 -24.64 -24.00 -7.50
N VAL A 115 -25.56 -23.27 -8.13
CA VAL A 115 -25.47 -21.82 -8.26
C VAL A 115 -26.15 -21.17 -7.06
N THR A 116 -25.38 -20.44 -6.26
CA THR A 116 -25.89 -19.71 -5.11
C THR A 116 -26.25 -18.27 -5.48
N LEU A 117 -27.14 -17.64 -4.72
CA LEU A 117 -27.52 -16.24 -4.95
C LEU A 117 -26.31 -15.27 -4.90
N PRO A 118 -25.36 -15.37 -3.93
CA PRO A 118 -24.15 -14.55 -3.95
C PRO A 118 -23.30 -14.75 -5.19
N LEU A 119 -23.22 -15.98 -5.72
CA LEU A 119 -22.48 -16.26 -6.95
C LEU A 119 -23.17 -15.66 -8.18
N ALA A 120 -24.49 -15.78 -8.30
CA ALA A 120 -25.24 -15.14 -9.38
C ALA A 120 -25.06 -13.61 -9.36
N PHE A 121 -25.07 -13.01 -8.16
CA PHE A 121 -24.77 -11.59 -7.98
C PHE A 121 -23.33 -11.24 -8.39
N ALA A 122 -22.32 -12.01 -7.94
CA ALA A 122 -20.92 -11.77 -8.29
C ALA A 122 -20.66 -11.92 -9.80
N ALA A 123 -21.30 -12.88 -10.47
CA ALA A 123 -21.23 -13.05 -11.92
C ALA A 123 -21.93 -11.92 -12.68
N THR A 124 -23.01 -11.36 -12.11
CA THR A 124 -23.65 -10.15 -12.65
C THR A 124 -22.71 -8.96 -12.54
N LEU A 125 -22.07 -8.73 -11.39
CA LEU A 125 -21.08 -7.66 -11.23
C LEU A 125 -19.91 -7.81 -12.20
N PHE A 126 -19.45 -9.04 -12.46
CA PHE A 126 -18.45 -9.28 -13.49
C PHE A 126 -18.92 -8.81 -14.86
N LEU A 127 -20.14 -9.15 -15.26
CA LEU A 127 -20.74 -8.68 -16.52
C LEU A 127 -20.89 -7.16 -16.55
N ASP A 128 -21.43 -6.54 -15.49
CA ASP A 128 -21.62 -5.09 -15.39
C ASP A 128 -20.30 -4.32 -15.53
N ILE A 129 -19.22 -4.84 -14.93
CA ILE A 129 -17.88 -4.26 -15.08
C ILE A 129 -17.45 -4.28 -16.55
N HIS A 130 -17.66 -5.39 -17.27
CA HIS A 130 -17.37 -5.47 -18.71
C HIS A 130 -18.29 -4.55 -19.52
N HIS A 131 -19.53 -4.36 -19.10
CA HIS A 131 -20.47 -3.48 -19.78
C HIS A 131 -20.12 -2.01 -19.63
N MET A 132 -19.62 -1.62 -18.46
CA MET A 132 -19.18 -0.25 -18.17
C MET A 132 -17.81 0.04 -18.79
N LEU A 133 -16.84 -0.86 -18.63
CA LEU A 133 -15.46 -0.63 -19.07
C LEU A 133 -15.24 -0.92 -20.55
N ARG A 134 -16.02 -1.83 -21.16
CA ARG A 134 -15.91 -2.15 -22.59
C ARG A 134 -14.48 -2.50 -23.01
N GLN A 135 -13.91 -1.71 -23.92
CA GLN A 135 -12.54 -1.81 -24.42
C GLN A 135 -11.48 -1.55 -23.33
N ASP A 136 -11.84 -0.82 -22.28
CA ASP A 136 -10.94 -0.43 -21.19
C ASP A 136 -10.82 -1.49 -20.09
N VAL A 137 -11.44 -2.68 -20.25
CA VAL A 137 -11.39 -3.74 -19.23
C VAL A 137 -9.94 -4.19 -18.93
N ASP A 138 -9.07 -4.20 -19.95
CA ASP A 138 -7.65 -4.56 -19.83
C ASP A 138 -6.83 -3.52 -19.03
N SER A 139 -7.36 -2.31 -18.85
CA SER A 139 -6.68 -1.27 -18.06
C SER A 139 -6.42 -1.72 -16.60
N GLY A 140 -7.24 -2.63 -16.07
CA GLY A 140 -7.04 -3.23 -14.75
C GLY A 140 -5.71 -3.99 -14.66
N PHE A 141 -5.36 -4.77 -15.69
CA PHE A 141 -4.11 -5.51 -15.75
C PHE A 141 -2.91 -4.56 -15.87
N GLY A 142 -3.01 -3.54 -16.74
CA GLY A 142 -1.97 -2.52 -16.86
C GLY A 142 -1.65 -1.82 -15.53
N ARG A 143 -2.70 -1.48 -14.75
CA ARG A 143 -2.55 -0.87 -13.42
C ARG A 143 -1.94 -1.84 -12.38
N LEU A 144 -2.28 -3.12 -12.44
CA LEU A 144 -1.65 -4.15 -11.59
C LEU A 144 -0.16 -4.25 -11.91
N THR A 145 0.20 -4.45 -13.18
CA THR A 145 1.60 -4.60 -13.60
C THR A 145 2.44 -3.38 -13.25
N ALA A 146 1.90 -2.16 -13.44
CA ALA A 146 2.60 -0.94 -13.06
C ALA A 146 2.91 -0.91 -11.55
N ALA A 147 1.93 -1.25 -10.70
CA ALA A 147 2.11 -1.27 -9.25
C ALA A 147 3.11 -2.35 -8.80
N THR A 148 3.02 -3.56 -9.32
CA THR A 148 3.92 -4.67 -8.93
C THR A 148 5.33 -4.47 -9.46
N CYS A 149 5.49 -3.95 -10.69
CA CYS A 149 6.81 -3.58 -11.22
C CYS A 149 7.48 -2.49 -10.38
N PHE A 150 6.72 -1.46 -9.98
CA PHE A 150 7.23 -0.41 -9.10
C PHE A 150 7.74 -0.99 -7.78
N VAL A 151 6.90 -1.76 -7.08
CA VAL A 151 7.25 -2.36 -5.78
C VAL A 151 8.45 -3.30 -5.89
N GLN A 152 8.44 -4.23 -6.84
CA GLN A 152 9.56 -5.17 -7.02
C GLN A 152 10.88 -4.44 -7.32
N SER A 153 10.85 -3.42 -8.18
CA SER A 153 12.05 -2.65 -8.51
C SER A 153 12.59 -1.90 -7.31
N ASN A 154 11.70 -1.28 -6.54
CA ASN A 154 12.06 -0.49 -5.37
C ASN A 154 12.64 -1.35 -4.23
N VAL A 155 12.00 -2.49 -3.93
CA VAL A 155 12.50 -3.45 -2.94
C VAL A 155 13.87 -4.01 -3.36
N LYS A 156 14.04 -4.40 -4.63
CA LYS A 156 15.33 -4.89 -5.15
C LYS A 156 16.42 -3.81 -5.07
N GLU A 157 16.09 -2.55 -5.35
CA GLU A 157 17.02 -1.44 -5.19
C GLU A 157 17.43 -1.25 -3.72
N GLU A 158 16.50 -1.34 -2.78
CA GLU A 158 16.77 -1.24 -1.35
C GLU A 158 17.71 -2.35 -0.86
N MET A 159 17.40 -3.61 -1.18
CA MET A 159 18.24 -4.76 -0.81
C MET A 159 19.65 -4.64 -1.40
N LYS A 160 19.77 -4.12 -2.63
CA LYS A 160 21.08 -3.85 -3.25
C LYS A 160 21.81 -2.70 -2.54
N PHE A 161 21.10 -1.65 -2.14
CA PHE A 161 21.67 -0.45 -1.52
C PHE A 161 22.32 -0.76 -0.17
N HIS A 162 21.76 -1.69 0.61
CA HIS A 162 22.27 -2.10 1.92
C HIS A 162 23.06 -3.40 1.96
N LYS A 163 23.37 -3.95 0.79
CA LYS A 163 24.14 -5.19 0.70
C LYS A 163 25.45 -5.06 1.48
N GLY A 164 25.64 -5.94 2.46
CA GLY A 164 26.85 -6.02 3.27
C GLY A 164 26.86 -5.13 4.52
N ILE A 165 25.73 -4.52 4.89
CA ILE A 165 25.57 -3.79 6.15
C ILE A 165 24.74 -4.63 7.11
N ASP A 166 25.37 -5.10 8.19
CA ASP A 166 24.68 -5.84 9.24
C ASP A 166 23.97 -4.88 10.21
N MET A 167 22.64 -4.99 10.25
CA MET A 167 21.77 -4.20 11.12
C MET A 167 21.11 -5.12 12.17
N GLU A 168 21.42 -4.92 13.45
CA GLU A 168 20.94 -5.79 14.54
C GLU A 168 19.42 -5.81 14.68
N THR A 169 18.79 -4.65 14.43
CA THR A 169 17.33 -4.47 14.42
C THR A 169 16.66 -4.99 13.15
N TRP A 170 17.42 -5.42 12.14
CA TRP A 170 16.93 -6.02 10.90
C TRP A 170 17.69 -7.31 10.58
N PRO A 171 17.35 -8.44 11.24
CA PRO A 171 18.01 -9.72 11.01
C PRO A 171 17.79 -10.22 9.57
N ALA A 172 18.71 -11.07 9.08
CA ALA A 172 18.65 -11.67 7.74
C ALA A 172 17.35 -12.46 7.44
N ASP A 173 16.62 -12.87 8.49
CA ASP A 173 15.30 -13.50 8.36
C ASP A 173 14.27 -12.55 7.75
N ASN A 174 14.38 -11.26 8.05
CA ASN A 174 13.52 -10.23 7.45
C ASN A 174 13.82 -10.09 5.95
N ASP A 175 15.10 -10.11 5.55
CA ASP A 175 15.46 -10.10 4.12
C ASP A 175 14.88 -11.29 3.37
N ARG A 176 14.87 -12.48 4.00
CA ARG A 176 14.23 -13.66 3.42
C ARG A 176 12.70 -13.49 3.30
N ALA A 177 12.06 -12.87 4.28
CA ALA A 177 10.62 -12.57 4.20
C ALA A 177 10.30 -11.57 3.06
N VAL A 178 11.12 -10.52 2.91
CA VAL A 178 11.01 -9.55 1.82
C VAL A 178 11.22 -10.21 0.46
N GLN A 179 12.22 -11.10 0.34
CA GLN A 179 12.46 -11.83 -0.90
C GLN A 179 11.27 -12.74 -1.27
N ARG A 180 10.68 -13.46 -0.29
CA ARG A 180 9.47 -14.27 -0.54
C ARG A 180 8.30 -13.44 -1.06
N PHE A 181 8.15 -12.21 -0.57
CA PHE A 181 7.14 -11.29 -1.09
C PHE A 181 7.40 -10.94 -2.56
N VAL A 182 8.64 -10.60 -2.92
CA VAL A 182 9.04 -10.34 -4.32
C VAL A 182 8.79 -11.55 -5.22
N ASP A 183 9.13 -12.75 -4.74
CA ASP A 183 8.92 -14.02 -5.46
C ASP A 183 7.43 -14.33 -5.64
N THR A 184 6.60 -13.98 -4.65
CA THR A 184 5.14 -14.10 -4.73
C THR A 184 4.58 -13.23 -5.85
N LEU A 185 5.00 -11.95 -5.93
CA LEU A 185 4.59 -11.06 -7.02
C LEU A 185 5.09 -11.56 -8.38
N GLN A 186 6.31 -12.09 -8.42
CA GLN A 186 6.90 -12.65 -9.63
C GLN A 186 6.04 -13.80 -10.16
N PHE A 187 5.75 -14.78 -9.30
CA PHE A 187 4.98 -15.96 -9.65
C PHE A 187 3.54 -15.64 -10.06
N TRP A 188 2.83 -14.80 -9.29
CA TRP A 188 1.39 -14.59 -9.51
C TRP A 188 1.05 -13.46 -10.48
N CYS A 189 1.87 -12.42 -10.58
CA CYS A 189 1.54 -11.21 -11.34
C CYS A 189 2.40 -11.02 -12.60
N HIS A 190 3.64 -11.52 -12.60
CA HIS A 190 4.58 -11.32 -13.72
C HIS A 190 4.79 -12.57 -14.58
N GLU A 191 4.44 -13.74 -14.06
CA GLU A 191 4.43 -14.98 -14.80
C GLU A 191 2.99 -15.40 -15.12
N ASP A 192 2.76 -15.79 -16.37
CA ASP A 192 1.45 -16.24 -16.83
C ASP A 192 1.22 -17.71 -16.43
N GLN A 193 0.95 -17.94 -15.13
CA GLN A 193 0.72 -19.28 -14.59
C GLN A 193 -0.43 -20.00 -15.30
N GLN A 194 -1.48 -19.27 -15.67
CA GLN A 194 -2.63 -19.81 -16.40
C GLN A 194 -2.17 -20.47 -17.72
N ARG A 195 -1.33 -19.78 -18.48
CA ARG A 195 -0.82 -20.29 -19.76
C ARG A 195 0.23 -21.38 -19.57
N ILE A 196 1.11 -21.25 -18.58
CA ILE A 196 2.09 -22.28 -18.22
C ILE A 196 1.37 -23.59 -17.85
N ASP A 197 0.34 -23.51 -17.00
CA ASP A 197 -0.43 -24.67 -16.57
C ASP A 197 -1.27 -25.24 -17.71
N ALA A 198 -1.82 -24.39 -18.59
CA ALA A 198 -2.52 -24.87 -19.78
C ALA A 198 -1.63 -25.75 -20.67
N GLN A 199 -0.36 -25.40 -20.82
CA GLN A 199 0.62 -26.20 -21.56
C GLN A 199 0.93 -27.52 -20.83
N LYS A 200 1.12 -27.49 -19.51
CA LYS A 200 1.37 -28.70 -18.70
C LYS A 200 0.19 -29.68 -18.75
N LEU A 201 -1.02 -29.15 -18.71
CA LEU A 201 -2.27 -29.92 -18.79
C LEU A 201 -2.61 -30.35 -20.22
N LYS A 202 -1.83 -29.93 -21.23
CA LYS A 202 -2.07 -30.23 -22.66
C LYS A 202 -3.48 -29.85 -23.11
N ARG A 203 -3.94 -28.67 -22.68
CA ARG A 203 -5.22 -28.10 -23.14
C ARG A 203 -5.17 -27.91 -24.66
N ASP A 204 -6.27 -28.22 -25.36
CA ASP A 204 -6.42 -27.98 -26.79
C ASP A 204 -6.37 -26.48 -27.10
N ASN A 205 -6.93 -25.68 -26.19
CA ASN A 205 -6.93 -24.22 -26.26
C ASN A 205 -5.97 -23.64 -25.23
N ILE A 206 -4.88 -23.03 -25.69
CA ILE A 206 -3.98 -22.25 -24.85
C ILE A 206 -4.52 -20.82 -24.73
N PRO A 207 -4.73 -20.28 -23.51
CA PRO A 207 -5.22 -18.92 -23.31
C PRO A 207 -4.31 -17.87 -23.96
N GLU A 208 -4.91 -16.74 -24.34
CA GLU A 208 -4.14 -15.54 -24.68
C GLU A 208 -3.31 -15.09 -23.47
N PRO A 209 -2.17 -14.40 -23.67
CA PRO A 209 -1.32 -13.97 -22.58
C PRO A 209 -2.11 -13.22 -21.49
N PHE A 210 -1.99 -13.70 -20.25
CA PHE A 210 -2.64 -13.16 -19.06
C PHE A 210 -4.18 -13.05 -19.16
N CYS A 211 -4.82 -13.92 -19.95
CA CYS A 211 -6.27 -13.87 -20.24
C CYS A 211 -7.12 -13.63 -18.99
N LEU A 212 -6.86 -14.35 -17.89
CA LEU A 212 -7.58 -14.20 -16.63
C LEU A 212 -7.51 -12.75 -16.12
N TYR A 213 -6.31 -12.19 -15.96
CA TYR A 213 -6.15 -10.83 -15.43
C TYR A 213 -6.68 -9.77 -16.39
N ARG A 214 -6.43 -9.90 -17.69
CA ARG A 214 -6.89 -8.95 -18.72
C ARG A 214 -8.40 -8.82 -18.81
N LYS A 215 -9.12 -9.88 -18.45
CA LYS A 215 -10.60 -9.91 -18.42
C LYS A 215 -11.16 -9.82 -17.00
N HIS A 216 -10.33 -9.62 -15.97
CA HIS A 216 -10.77 -9.62 -14.57
C HIS A 216 -10.18 -8.45 -13.76
N PRO A 217 -10.61 -7.20 -14.05
CA PRO A 217 -9.97 -6.00 -13.50
C PRO A 217 -10.11 -5.85 -11.98
N TRP A 218 -11.16 -6.39 -11.36
CA TRP A 218 -11.30 -6.30 -9.91
C TRP A 218 -10.37 -7.26 -9.14
N LEU A 219 -9.95 -8.37 -9.76
CA LEU A 219 -8.98 -9.31 -9.20
C LEU A 219 -7.60 -8.67 -9.30
N CYS A 220 -7.34 -7.98 -10.41
CA CYS A 220 -6.20 -7.08 -10.53
C CYS A 220 -6.20 -6.02 -9.43
N GLY A 221 -7.36 -5.43 -9.11
CA GLY A 221 -7.54 -4.48 -8.01
C GLY A 221 -7.16 -5.08 -6.64
N LEU A 222 -7.60 -6.30 -6.33
CA LEU A 222 -7.25 -6.97 -5.08
C LEU A 222 -5.75 -7.33 -5.00
N TRP A 223 -5.16 -7.80 -6.09
CA TRP A 223 -3.71 -8.05 -6.16
C TRP A 223 -2.89 -6.77 -6.00
N LYS A 224 -3.35 -5.66 -6.60
CA LYS A 224 -2.77 -4.34 -6.42
C LYS A 224 -2.85 -3.91 -4.95
N TYR A 225 -4.01 -4.07 -4.32
CA TYR A 225 -4.20 -3.80 -2.89
C TYR A 225 -3.24 -4.63 -2.03
N PHE A 226 -3.18 -5.96 -2.23
CA PHE A 226 -2.25 -6.85 -1.53
C PHE A 226 -0.80 -6.37 -1.63
N THR A 227 -0.40 -6.01 -2.86
CA THR A 227 0.94 -5.51 -3.16
C THR A 227 1.25 -4.22 -2.40
N GLN A 228 0.35 -3.23 -2.45
CA GLN A 228 0.55 -1.95 -1.77
C GLN A 228 0.58 -2.10 -0.25
N MET A 229 -0.32 -2.90 0.32
CA MET A 229 -0.37 -3.11 1.77
C MET A 229 0.88 -3.83 2.31
N ARG A 230 1.31 -4.90 1.64
CA ARG A 230 2.55 -5.61 2.02
C ARG A 230 3.77 -4.74 1.83
N PHE A 231 3.82 -3.97 0.75
CA PHE A 231 4.91 -3.02 0.52
C PHE A 231 4.96 -1.93 1.61
N HIS A 232 3.82 -1.38 2.01
CA HIS A 232 3.74 -0.39 3.09
C HIS A 232 4.23 -0.95 4.42
N GLU A 233 3.74 -2.13 4.81
CA GLU A 233 4.15 -2.85 6.01
C GLU A 233 5.68 -3.09 6.03
N ILE A 234 6.22 -3.65 4.95
CA ILE A 234 7.66 -3.90 4.79
C ILE A 234 8.43 -2.59 4.90
N SER A 235 7.99 -1.54 4.22
CA SER A 235 8.68 -0.26 4.17
C SER A 235 8.72 0.41 5.54
N ILE A 236 7.60 0.44 6.27
CA ILE A 236 7.53 1.00 7.63
C ILE A 236 8.41 0.20 8.60
N ALA A 237 8.33 -1.14 8.56
CA ALA A 237 9.17 -1.99 9.39
C ALA A 237 10.66 -1.76 9.10
N PHE A 238 11.02 -1.64 7.82
CA PHE A 238 12.38 -1.38 7.37
C PHE A 238 12.90 -0.03 7.89
N VAL A 239 12.21 1.07 7.60
CA VAL A 239 12.69 2.40 8.00
C VAL A 239 12.75 2.58 9.51
N ASN A 240 11.90 1.89 10.27
CA ASN A 240 11.94 1.86 11.73
C ASN A 240 13.14 1.09 12.27
N ALA A 241 13.46 -0.06 11.68
CA ALA A 241 14.64 -0.83 12.08
C ALA A 241 15.93 -0.05 11.81
N TRP A 242 16.01 0.65 10.68
CA TRP A 242 17.20 1.39 10.27
C TRP A 242 17.31 2.82 10.85
N GLY A 243 16.20 3.41 11.28
CA GLY A 243 16.13 4.68 12.01
C GLY A 243 16.48 5.95 11.22
N SER A 244 16.86 5.85 9.95
CA SER A 244 17.40 6.99 9.20
C SER A 244 16.41 8.13 8.98
N VAL A 245 15.13 7.80 8.72
CA VAL A 245 14.08 8.78 8.45
C VAL A 245 13.83 9.64 9.69
N MET A 246 13.62 9.00 10.84
CA MET A 246 13.43 9.70 12.12
C MET A 246 14.65 10.57 12.47
N CYS A 247 15.87 10.05 12.29
CA CYS A 247 17.10 10.79 12.58
C CYS A 247 17.25 12.00 11.65
N CYS A 248 16.97 11.86 10.36
CA CYS A 248 17.05 12.97 9.41
C CYS A 248 15.98 14.02 9.67
N ALA A 249 14.77 13.64 10.09
CA ALA A 249 13.73 14.60 10.50
C ALA A 249 14.20 15.47 11.67
N HIS A 250 14.89 14.88 12.67
CA HIS A 250 15.49 15.64 13.76
C HIS A 250 16.62 16.57 13.31
N LEU A 251 17.48 16.11 12.40
CA LEU A 251 18.54 16.95 11.84
C LEU A 251 17.93 18.12 11.05
N TYR A 252 16.99 17.81 10.16
CA TYR A 252 16.27 18.77 9.31
C TYR A 252 15.62 19.86 10.16
N ASN A 253 14.86 19.49 11.18
CA ASN A 253 14.27 20.45 12.11
C ASN A 253 15.33 21.31 12.83
N ALA A 254 16.43 20.70 13.29
CA ALA A 254 17.49 21.40 14.01
C ALA A 254 18.28 22.41 13.15
N VAL A 255 18.24 22.26 11.83
CA VAL A 255 18.88 23.18 10.88
C VAL A 255 17.92 24.17 10.23
N ASP A 256 16.74 24.38 10.83
CA ASP A 256 15.66 25.26 10.34
C ASP A 256 14.92 24.75 9.08
N GLY A 257 14.82 23.43 8.92
CA GLY A 257 14.04 22.79 7.86
C GLY A 257 12.61 23.32 7.78
N GLY A 258 12.15 23.60 6.55
CA GLY A 258 10.79 24.07 6.26
C GLY A 258 10.50 25.53 6.63
N LYS A 259 11.42 26.23 7.31
CA LYS A 259 11.20 27.65 7.69
C LYS A 259 11.40 28.63 6.54
N THR A 260 12.15 28.24 5.53
CA THR A 260 12.40 29.04 4.33
C THR A 260 12.29 28.15 3.09
N ARG A 261 12.02 28.76 1.94
CA ARG A 261 11.80 28.02 0.69
C ARG A 261 13.03 27.22 0.24
N ASP A 262 14.23 27.73 0.49
CA ASP A 262 15.51 27.07 0.22
C ASP A 262 15.82 25.92 1.19
N MET A 263 15.10 25.85 2.32
CA MET A 263 15.18 24.78 3.31
C MET A 263 13.99 23.81 3.25
N MET A 264 13.20 23.83 2.17
CA MET A 264 12.01 22.97 2.05
C MET A 264 12.37 21.59 1.48
N TRP A 265 12.36 20.58 2.35
CA TRP A 265 12.47 19.17 1.96
C TRP A 265 11.06 18.58 1.84
N LYS A 266 10.43 18.80 0.68
CA LYS A 266 9.06 18.36 0.37
C LYS A 266 8.76 16.90 0.74
N ASP A 267 9.66 15.98 0.40
CA ASP A 267 9.50 14.56 0.73
C ASP A 267 9.48 14.33 2.27
N MET A 268 10.33 15.01 3.03
CA MET A 268 10.33 14.90 4.49
C MET A 268 9.07 15.56 5.09
N ASP A 269 8.70 16.75 4.63
CA ASP A 269 7.53 17.51 5.12
C ASP A 269 6.23 16.72 4.93
N VAL A 270 6.03 16.10 3.76
CA VAL A 270 4.87 15.22 3.51
C VAL A 270 4.89 14.00 4.43
N SER A 271 6.06 13.40 4.66
CA SER A 271 6.17 12.24 5.55
C SER A 271 5.82 12.59 7.01
N ILE A 272 6.23 13.78 7.48
CA ILE A 272 5.90 14.32 8.81
C ILE A 272 4.40 14.57 8.91
N SER A 273 3.82 15.19 7.88
CA SER A 273 2.39 15.46 7.77
C SER A 273 1.55 14.18 7.85
N PHE A 274 1.88 13.16 7.06
CA PHE A 274 1.14 11.88 7.06
C PHE A 274 1.19 11.14 8.39
N GLN A 275 2.35 11.11 9.04
CA GLN A 275 2.58 10.39 10.29
C GLN A 275 2.16 11.18 11.54
N ASN A 276 1.78 12.45 11.36
CA ASN A 276 1.65 13.47 12.39
C ASN A 276 3.01 13.85 13.03
N GLU A 277 3.25 15.15 13.15
CA GLU A 277 4.47 15.74 13.74
C GLU A 277 4.82 15.15 15.12
N LYS A 278 3.80 14.85 15.93
CA LYS A 278 3.98 14.28 17.28
C LYS A 278 4.60 12.89 17.26
N THR A 279 4.49 12.17 16.15
CA THR A 279 5.16 10.87 15.95
C THR A 279 6.68 11.06 15.83
N PHE A 280 7.12 12.10 15.14
CA PHE A 280 8.54 12.41 14.95
C PHE A 280 9.18 13.04 16.19
N PHE A 281 8.53 14.03 16.81
CA PHE A 281 9.20 14.88 17.81
C PHE A 281 8.77 14.65 19.27
N ILE A 282 7.80 13.77 19.52
CA ILE A 282 7.25 13.47 20.86
C ILE A 282 6.66 14.76 21.48
N GLY A 283 5.63 15.29 20.82
CA GLY A 283 5.10 16.62 21.04
C GLY A 283 5.37 17.51 19.83
N ASP A 284 5.30 18.83 20.03
CA ASP A 284 5.58 19.81 18.98
C ASP A 284 7.07 19.83 18.63
N ALA A 285 7.41 20.26 17.41
CA ALA A 285 8.80 20.35 16.96
C ALA A 285 9.68 21.16 17.91
N PRO A 286 10.86 20.64 18.31
CA PRO A 286 11.77 21.35 19.19
C PRO A 286 12.41 22.54 18.48
N THR A 287 12.50 23.68 19.15
CA THR A 287 13.03 24.93 18.57
C THR A 287 14.50 25.21 18.88
N SER A 288 15.10 24.43 19.79
CA SER A 288 16.51 24.58 20.20
C SER A 288 17.29 23.29 19.95
N ALA A 289 18.59 23.39 19.67
CA ALA A 289 19.48 22.22 19.50
C ALA A 289 19.48 21.31 20.74
N GLY A 290 19.40 21.91 21.95
CA GLY A 290 19.31 21.17 23.21
C GLY A 290 18.04 20.35 23.35
N ASP A 291 16.90 20.90 22.93
CA ASP A 291 15.65 20.15 22.95
C ASP A 291 15.58 19.13 21.81
N CYS A 292 16.13 19.46 20.62
CA CYS A 292 16.32 18.50 19.54
C CYS A 292 17.09 17.27 20.02
N LEU A 293 18.22 17.46 20.72
CA LEU A 293 19.04 16.37 21.26
C LEU A 293 18.25 15.50 22.25
N LYS A 294 17.45 16.12 23.13
CA LYS A 294 16.60 15.40 24.09
C LYS A 294 15.53 14.58 23.38
N ARG A 295 14.82 15.17 22.40
CA ARG A 295 13.77 14.48 21.64
C ARG A 295 14.35 13.34 20.80
N PHE A 296 15.48 13.58 20.14
CA PHE A 296 16.25 12.57 19.44
C PHE A 296 16.60 11.39 20.36
N ALA A 297 17.14 11.65 21.55
CA ALA A 297 17.48 10.60 22.50
C ALA A 297 16.28 9.73 22.88
N LEU A 298 15.11 10.35 23.11
CA LEU A 298 13.88 9.64 23.43
C LEU A 298 13.40 8.77 22.26
N VAL A 299 13.46 9.28 21.04
CA VAL A 299 13.11 8.53 19.82
C VAL A 299 14.03 7.33 19.63
N MET A 300 15.32 7.50 19.91
CA MET A 300 16.31 6.41 19.86
C MET A 300 16.21 5.42 21.04
N GLY A 301 15.22 5.56 21.91
CA GLY A 301 14.90 4.60 22.96
C GLY A 301 15.47 4.93 24.34
N ALA A 302 16.00 6.14 24.57
CA ALA A 302 16.34 6.58 25.92
C ALA A 302 15.08 6.72 26.78
N SER A 303 15.15 6.32 28.06
CA SER A 303 14.06 6.58 29.02
C SER A 303 13.95 8.06 29.36
N ALA A 304 12.71 8.57 29.47
CA ALA A 304 12.45 9.93 29.96
C ALA A 304 13.02 10.18 31.36
N ALA A 305 13.17 9.13 32.18
CA ALA A 305 13.81 9.21 33.49
C ALA A 305 15.29 9.68 33.41
N ASN A 306 15.97 9.42 32.29
CA ASN A 306 17.35 9.87 32.08
C ASN A 306 17.43 11.39 31.95
N LEU A 307 16.39 12.04 31.43
CA LEU A 307 16.34 13.47 31.15
C LEU A 307 15.79 14.29 32.32
N ALA A 308 15.20 13.64 33.33
CA ALA A 308 14.72 14.32 34.53
C ALA A 308 15.88 14.86 35.39
N LYS A 309 15.72 16.09 35.91
CA LYS A 309 16.59 16.66 36.96
C LYS A 309 16.34 15.89 38.26
N SER A 310 17.30 15.08 38.70
CA SER A 310 17.21 14.30 39.95
C SER A 310 18.39 14.63 40.86
N THR A 311 18.11 14.77 42.14
CA THR A 311 19.08 14.97 43.22
C THR A 311 19.65 13.65 43.76
N ARG A 312 19.19 12.48 43.29
CA ARG A 312 19.73 11.16 43.64
C ARG A 312 20.82 10.72 42.66
N LYS A 313 21.86 10.01 43.15
CA LYS A 313 22.86 9.30 42.33
C LYS A 313 22.14 8.45 41.27
N LYS A 314 22.21 8.84 39.99
CA LYS A 314 21.59 8.10 38.88
C LYS A 314 22.26 6.74 38.75
N LYS A 315 21.47 5.65 38.84
CA LYS A 315 21.89 4.29 38.48
C LYS A 315 21.92 4.17 36.95
N GLY A 316 23.03 4.55 36.32
CA GLY A 316 23.30 4.29 34.89
C GLY A 316 22.29 4.86 33.90
N PHE A 317 22.50 4.57 32.61
CA PHE A 317 21.57 4.87 31.54
C PHE A 317 20.44 3.83 31.50
N THR A 318 19.18 4.28 31.50
CA THR A 318 18.01 3.39 31.41
C THR A 318 17.41 3.44 30.02
N LEU A 319 17.28 2.30 29.34
CA LEU A 319 16.52 2.21 28.09
C LEU A 319 15.01 2.22 28.36
N SER A 320 14.26 2.78 27.41
CA SER A 320 12.80 2.71 27.40
C SER A 320 12.35 1.25 27.31
N LYS A 321 11.45 0.82 28.20
CA LYS A 321 10.81 -0.51 28.10
C LYS A 321 10.01 -0.70 26.81
N ARG A 322 9.61 0.40 26.16
CA ARG A 322 8.85 0.40 24.90
C ARG A 322 9.75 0.41 23.67
N GLY A 323 11.08 0.43 23.84
CA GLY A 323 12.03 0.54 22.74
C GLY A 323 12.04 1.93 22.09
N PRO A 324 12.73 2.06 20.94
CA PRO A 324 12.71 3.27 20.12
C PRO A 324 11.31 3.54 19.55
N LYS A 325 11.03 4.82 19.28
CA LYS A 325 9.81 5.23 18.58
C LYS A 325 10.01 5.09 17.07
N GLY A 326 8.95 4.66 16.39
CA GLY A 326 8.94 4.50 14.94
C GLY A 326 7.67 5.04 14.30
N LEU A 327 7.72 5.12 12.97
CA LEU A 327 6.59 5.41 12.10
C LEU A 327 5.53 4.31 12.19
N LYS A 328 4.31 4.66 11.82
CA LYS A 328 3.16 3.75 11.85
C LYS A 328 2.75 3.36 10.45
N GLU A 329 2.18 2.16 10.34
CA GLU A 329 1.35 1.83 9.19
C GLU A 329 0.16 2.80 9.11
N LEU A 330 -0.23 3.15 7.88
CA LEU A 330 -1.21 4.18 7.54
C LEU A 330 -2.33 3.52 6.71
N GLY A 331 -3.33 4.30 6.29
CA GLY A 331 -4.52 3.79 5.62
C GLY A 331 -5.41 2.99 6.57
N ALA A 332 -6.06 3.67 7.52
CA ALA A 332 -6.83 3.03 8.58
C ALA A 332 -7.94 2.11 8.03
N ILE A 333 -8.64 2.55 6.99
CA ILE A 333 -9.68 1.75 6.32
C ILE A 333 -9.03 0.61 5.53
N CYS A 334 -7.99 0.89 4.75
CA CYS A 334 -7.24 -0.15 4.03
C CYS A 334 -6.80 -1.27 4.98
N GLN A 335 -6.24 -0.94 6.14
CA GLN A 335 -5.79 -1.89 7.15
C GLN A 335 -6.88 -2.84 7.66
N THR A 336 -8.16 -2.41 7.68
CA THR A 336 -9.27 -3.29 8.11
C THR A 336 -9.44 -4.52 7.21
N PHE A 337 -9.01 -4.44 5.94
CA PHE A 337 -9.12 -5.53 4.98
C PHE A 337 -7.86 -6.41 4.91
N LYS A 338 -6.77 -6.04 5.60
CA LYS A 338 -5.47 -6.74 5.58
C LYS A 338 -5.60 -8.20 6.05
N GLY A 339 -6.28 -8.43 7.16
CA GLY A 339 -6.47 -9.79 7.70
C GLY A 339 -7.10 -10.74 6.67
N ARG A 340 -8.05 -10.23 5.87
CA ARG A 340 -8.74 -11.03 4.86
C ARG A 340 -7.88 -11.26 3.62
N PHE A 341 -7.39 -10.18 3.00
CA PHE A 341 -6.76 -10.27 1.68
C PHE A 341 -5.24 -10.36 1.70
N CYS A 342 -4.59 -10.26 2.86
CA CYS A 342 -3.14 -10.41 3.02
C CYS A 342 -2.76 -11.58 3.93
N ASP A 343 -3.46 -11.75 5.06
CA ASP A 343 -3.07 -12.74 6.08
C ASP A 343 -3.87 -14.05 6.02
N GLY A 344 -4.97 -14.08 5.25
CA GLY A 344 -5.80 -15.27 5.06
C GLY A 344 -6.61 -15.69 6.30
N ASN A 345 -6.76 -14.80 7.29
CA ASN A 345 -7.43 -15.08 8.57
C ASN A 345 -8.55 -14.06 8.91
N GLY A 346 -8.88 -13.17 7.98
CA GLY A 346 -9.88 -12.12 8.19
C GLY A 346 -11.34 -12.56 7.98
N GLN A 347 -12.25 -11.67 8.39
CA GLN A 347 -13.69 -11.86 8.26
C GLN A 347 -14.13 -11.81 6.79
N ASN A 348 -14.88 -12.82 6.36
CA ASN A 348 -15.42 -12.89 4.99
C ASN A 348 -16.81 -12.28 4.87
N ASP A 349 -17.63 -12.38 5.93
CA ASP A 349 -19.03 -11.94 5.91
C ASP A 349 -19.15 -10.54 6.51
N MET A 350 -19.51 -9.54 5.69
CA MET A 350 -19.68 -8.16 6.13
C MET A 350 -21.10 -7.67 5.88
N GLY A 351 -21.76 -7.25 6.95
CA GLY A 351 -23.04 -6.52 6.90
C GLY A 351 -22.86 -4.99 6.93
N ALA A 352 -23.96 -4.25 6.75
CA ALA A 352 -23.95 -2.78 6.76
C ALA A 352 -23.33 -2.18 8.03
N GLU A 353 -23.63 -2.76 9.20
CA GLU A 353 -23.06 -2.32 10.48
C GLU A 353 -21.53 -2.46 10.54
N HIS A 354 -20.97 -3.46 9.85
CA HIS A 354 -19.51 -3.63 9.78
C HIS A 354 -18.89 -2.53 8.92
N VAL A 355 -19.52 -2.21 7.78
CA VAL A 355 -19.08 -1.10 6.92
C VAL A 355 -19.14 0.23 7.69
N GLN A 356 -20.19 0.49 8.45
CA GLN A 356 -20.28 1.69 9.30
C GLN A 356 -19.13 1.74 10.32
N LYS A 357 -18.85 0.64 11.03
CA LYS A 357 -17.71 0.57 11.98
C LYS A 357 -16.36 0.80 11.30
N ILE A 358 -16.16 0.30 10.08
CA ILE A 358 -14.93 0.57 9.31
C ILE A 358 -14.82 2.06 9.02
N LEU A 359 -15.89 2.70 8.55
CA LEU A 359 -15.93 4.13 8.26
C LEU A 359 -15.66 5.00 9.50
N GLU A 360 -16.03 4.55 10.70
CA GLU A 360 -15.72 5.24 11.97
C GLU A 360 -14.21 5.28 12.30
N THR A 361 -13.41 4.45 11.64
CA THR A 361 -11.94 4.41 11.77
C THR A 361 -11.22 5.34 10.78
N ALA A 362 -11.95 5.98 9.87
CA ALA A 362 -11.38 6.86 8.86
C ALA A 362 -10.45 7.90 9.47
N SER A 363 -9.27 8.05 8.86
CA SER A 363 -8.33 9.13 9.19
C SER A 363 -8.49 10.37 8.31
N TRP A 364 -9.36 10.26 7.30
CA TRP A 364 -9.72 11.30 6.35
C TRP A 364 -11.11 11.84 6.67
N ASP A 365 -11.27 13.15 6.48
CA ASP A 365 -12.54 13.85 6.56
C ASP A 365 -13.25 13.81 5.20
N TYR A 366 -14.56 14.01 5.25
CA TYR A 366 -15.39 14.06 4.05
C TYR A 366 -16.63 14.93 4.26
N GLU A 367 -17.10 15.51 3.16
CA GLU A 367 -18.36 16.22 3.10
C GLU A 367 -19.34 15.48 2.20
N LEU A 368 -20.59 15.38 2.66
CA LEU A 368 -21.68 14.79 1.89
C LEU A 368 -22.55 15.90 1.30
N ASN A 369 -22.98 15.74 0.06
CA ASN A 369 -24.00 16.58 -0.54
C ASN A 369 -25.40 16.23 -0.01
N GLU A 370 -26.42 17.00 -0.41
CA GLU A 370 -27.82 16.79 0.00
C GLU A 370 -28.35 15.38 -0.36
N ASP A 371 -27.82 14.75 -1.40
CA ASP A 371 -28.17 13.38 -1.82
C ASP A 371 -27.43 12.28 -1.04
N GLY A 372 -26.63 12.64 -0.03
CA GLY A 372 -25.80 11.72 0.72
C GLY A 372 -24.68 11.07 -0.09
N ARG A 373 -24.20 11.72 -1.15
CA ARG A 373 -23.00 11.34 -1.92
C ARG A 373 -21.81 12.18 -1.47
N VAL A 374 -20.61 11.63 -1.60
CA VAL A 374 -19.36 12.33 -1.27
C VAL A 374 -19.18 13.51 -2.23
N ALA A 375 -19.09 14.71 -1.66
CA ALA A 375 -18.76 15.94 -2.37
C ALA A 375 -17.24 16.19 -2.34
N GLU A 376 -16.62 15.98 -1.17
CA GLU A 376 -15.20 16.22 -0.96
C GLU A 376 -14.62 15.21 0.04
N VAL A 377 -13.35 14.87 -0.14
CA VAL A 377 -12.54 14.08 0.81
C VAL A 377 -11.23 14.81 1.02
N TYR A 378 -10.87 15.07 2.27
CA TYR A 378 -9.68 15.83 2.62
C TYR A 378 -9.05 15.31 3.92
N LYS A 379 -7.82 15.75 4.21
CA LYS A 379 -7.11 15.37 5.44
C LYS A 379 -6.64 16.60 6.18
N ASP A 380 -7.18 16.84 7.37
CA ASP A 380 -6.64 17.82 8.31
C ASP A 380 -5.55 17.16 9.16
N THR A 381 -4.30 17.59 8.99
CA THR A 381 -3.14 16.99 9.67
C THR A 381 -2.92 17.55 11.07
N GLY A 382 -3.61 18.64 11.42
CA GLY A 382 -3.54 19.32 12.72
C GLY A 382 -4.68 18.94 13.68
N GLN A 383 -5.80 18.44 13.17
CA GLN A 383 -6.99 18.11 13.95
C GLN A 383 -7.38 16.63 13.88
N ALA A 384 -8.16 16.18 14.86
CA ALA A 384 -8.80 14.88 14.76
C ALA A 384 -9.93 14.95 13.71
N PRO A 385 -10.13 13.89 12.91
CA PRO A 385 -11.16 13.89 11.89
C PRO A 385 -12.55 14.13 12.50
N LYS A 386 -13.33 14.99 11.86
CA LYS A 386 -14.71 15.31 12.19
C LYS A 386 -15.59 14.11 11.85
N LYS A 387 -16.26 13.58 12.87
CA LYS A 387 -17.19 12.46 12.69
C LYS A 387 -18.56 12.96 12.24
N SER A 388 -18.84 12.83 10.96
CA SER A 388 -20.19 13.00 10.39
C SER A 388 -21.07 11.78 10.72
N SER A 389 -22.34 12.01 11.03
CA SER A 389 -23.29 10.92 11.32
C SER A 389 -23.67 10.17 10.04
N ILE A 390 -23.33 8.88 9.96
CA ILE A 390 -23.62 7.99 8.82
C ILE A 390 -24.66 6.92 9.14
N ASN A 391 -25.26 6.97 10.34
CA ASN A 391 -26.10 5.90 10.90
C ASN A 391 -27.38 5.61 10.10
N HIS A 392 -27.78 6.52 9.20
CA HIS A 392 -29.02 6.41 8.42
C HIS A 392 -28.78 6.26 6.91
N LEU A 393 -27.54 6.15 6.46
CA LEU A 393 -27.25 6.03 5.03
C LEU A 393 -27.59 4.63 4.51
N PRO A 394 -28.23 4.52 3.32
CA PRO A 394 -28.41 3.25 2.64
C PRO A 394 -27.06 2.57 2.35
N VAL A 395 -27.04 1.23 2.29
CA VAL A 395 -25.82 0.43 2.06
C VAL A 395 -25.06 0.88 0.81
N ALA A 396 -25.75 1.18 -0.29
CA ALA A 396 -25.12 1.67 -1.51
C ALA A 396 -24.35 2.98 -1.31
N LYS A 397 -24.85 3.88 -0.45
CA LYS A 397 -24.17 5.15 -0.12
C LYS A 397 -22.98 4.93 0.81
N LEU A 398 -23.11 4.02 1.78
CA LEU A 398 -21.99 3.59 2.63
C LEU A 398 -20.85 2.99 1.80
N LEU A 399 -21.16 2.14 0.82
CA LEU A 399 -20.17 1.56 -0.09
C LEU A 399 -19.53 2.62 -1.00
N GLY A 400 -20.31 3.61 -1.45
CA GLY A 400 -19.78 4.77 -2.19
C GLY A 400 -18.77 5.58 -1.37
N LEU A 401 -19.11 5.89 -0.12
CA LEU A 401 -18.19 6.57 0.79
C LEU A 401 -16.94 5.73 1.10
N LEU A 402 -17.11 4.42 1.33
CA LEU A 402 -16.00 3.51 1.55
C LEU A 402 -15.03 3.49 0.36
N ARG A 403 -15.56 3.44 -0.87
CA ARG A 403 -14.76 3.51 -2.11
C ARG A 403 -13.92 4.79 -2.15
N ASP A 404 -14.54 5.94 -1.86
CA ASP A 404 -13.86 7.24 -1.97
C ASP A 404 -12.78 7.41 -0.89
N LEU A 405 -13.04 6.94 0.33
CA LEU A 405 -12.03 6.95 1.40
C LEU A 405 -10.89 5.95 1.14
N LEU A 406 -11.17 4.75 0.62
CA LEU A 406 -10.13 3.81 0.18
C LEU A 406 -9.24 4.44 -0.92
N HIS A 407 -9.85 5.21 -1.83
CA HIS A 407 -9.11 5.92 -2.85
C HIS A 407 -8.22 7.01 -2.24
N ALA A 408 -8.72 7.80 -1.30
CA ALA A 408 -7.96 8.84 -0.61
C ALA A 408 -6.75 8.27 0.16
N GLU A 409 -6.95 7.18 0.92
CA GLU A 409 -5.88 6.51 1.67
C GLU A 409 -4.77 5.92 0.78
N THR A 410 -5.02 5.79 -0.54
CA THR A 410 -4.02 5.28 -1.49
C THR A 410 -2.73 6.11 -1.48
N ILE A 411 -2.82 7.43 -1.26
CA ILE A 411 -1.65 8.32 -1.20
C ILE A 411 -0.72 7.99 -0.02
N GLU A 412 -1.29 7.56 1.11
CA GLU A 412 -0.54 7.25 2.33
C GLU A 412 0.17 5.90 2.23
N ILE A 413 -0.57 4.88 1.79
CA ILE A 413 -0.06 3.50 1.68
C ILE A 413 0.93 3.34 0.52
N SER A 414 0.91 4.26 -0.44
CA SER A 414 1.80 4.22 -1.60
C SER A 414 2.98 5.18 -1.48
N TYR A 415 3.10 5.90 -0.35
CA TYR A 415 4.23 6.79 -0.12
C TYR A 415 5.54 5.98 -0.02
N ASP A 416 6.56 6.38 -0.79
CA ASP A 416 7.79 5.59 -0.98
C ASP A 416 8.79 5.78 0.17
N TYR A 417 8.48 5.18 1.32
CA TYR A 417 9.33 5.23 2.51
C TYR A 417 10.72 4.61 2.30
N LEU A 418 10.87 3.60 1.42
CA LEU A 418 12.19 3.04 1.11
C LEU A 418 13.06 4.05 0.38
N ARG A 419 12.52 4.77 -0.62
CA ARG A 419 13.28 5.82 -1.30
C ARG A 419 13.62 6.97 -0.37
N LEU A 420 12.70 7.38 0.50
CA LEU A 420 12.97 8.39 1.53
C LEU A 420 14.11 7.91 2.45
N HIS A 421 14.08 6.63 2.84
CA HIS A 421 15.16 6.02 3.60
C HIS A 421 16.51 6.09 2.87
N ARG A 422 16.58 5.76 1.57
CA ARG A 422 17.84 5.84 0.80
C ARG A 422 18.37 7.28 0.71
N GLN A 423 17.48 8.27 0.51
CA GLN A 423 17.85 9.69 0.55
C GLN A 423 18.42 10.07 1.92
N CYS A 424 17.69 9.74 3.00
CA CYS A 424 18.14 9.95 4.37
C CYS A 424 19.51 9.30 4.64
N TRP A 425 19.71 8.04 4.20
CA TRP A 425 20.97 7.34 4.40
C TRP A 425 22.14 8.00 3.67
N ARG A 426 21.91 8.44 2.42
CA ARG A 426 22.91 9.21 1.66
C ARG A 426 23.24 10.53 2.34
N LEU A 427 22.24 11.26 2.83
CA LEU A 427 22.43 12.49 3.59
C LEU A 427 23.31 12.23 4.83
N LEU A 428 23.01 11.19 5.60
CA LEU A 428 23.81 10.88 6.79
C LEU A 428 25.27 10.54 6.45
N ARG A 429 25.53 9.84 5.32
CA ARG A 429 26.90 9.60 4.83
C ARG A 429 27.62 10.90 4.53
N LEU A 430 26.96 11.82 3.84
CA LEU A 430 27.51 13.13 3.49
C LEU A 430 27.77 13.98 4.73
N VAL A 431 26.82 14.04 5.68
CA VAL A 431 26.99 14.76 6.95
C VAL A 431 28.17 14.19 7.74
N LYS A 432 28.26 12.86 7.86
CA LYS A 432 29.40 12.19 8.51
C LYS A 432 30.72 12.58 7.86
N GLN A 433 30.80 12.51 6.53
CA GLN A 433 32.02 12.82 5.78
C GLN A 433 32.43 14.28 5.95
N TYR A 434 31.48 15.20 5.77
CA TYR A 434 31.73 16.64 5.80
C TYR A 434 32.11 17.12 7.21
N CYS A 435 31.43 16.59 8.24
CA CYS A 435 31.67 16.95 9.64
C CYS A 435 32.79 16.10 10.30
N HIS A 436 33.40 15.15 9.58
CA HIS A 436 34.23 14.11 10.17
C HIS A 436 35.39 14.66 11.01
N GLY A 437 36.11 15.65 10.48
CA GLY A 437 37.29 16.20 11.13
C GLY A 437 37.00 16.84 12.48
N ASP A 438 35.88 17.56 12.59
CA ASP A 438 35.49 18.21 13.84
C ASP A 438 34.85 17.21 14.82
N LEU A 439 34.00 16.29 14.33
CA LEU A 439 33.44 15.22 15.15
C LEU A 439 34.53 14.32 15.75
N LEU A 440 35.60 14.02 14.99
CA LEU A 440 36.74 13.24 15.46
C LEU A 440 37.53 13.97 16.55
N LYS A 441 37.73 15.28 16.41
CA LYS A 441 38.36 16.11 17.47
C LYS A 441 37.51 16.18 18.73
N MET A 442 36.18 16.16 18.60
CA MET A 442 35.26 16.29 19.73
C MET A 442 35.02 14.97 20.47
N PHE A 443 34.93 13.84 19.77
CA PHE A 443 34.46 12.56 20.33
C PHE A 443 35.44 11.39 20.13
N GLY A 444 36.54 11.62 19.43
CA GLY A 444 37.55 10.59 19.11
C GLY A 444 37.17 9.68 17.94
N PRO A 445 38.08 8.80 17.50
CA PRO A 445 37.91 7.99 16.29
C PRO A 445 36.80 6.94 16.39
N GLY A 446 36.41 6.53 17.59
CA GLY A 446 35.37 5.50 17.80
C GLY A 446 33.94 6.05 17.92
N TYR A 447 33.68 7.31 17.57
CA TYR A 447 32.32 7.87 17.67
C TYR A 447 31.33 7.16 16.74
N ILE A 448 31.81 6.69 15.57
CA ILE A 448 31.12 5.81 14.62
C ILE A 448 32.12 4.77 14.12
N GLU A 449 31.91 3.50 14.47
CA GLU A 449 32.80 2.37 14.15
C GLU A 449 32.32 1.56 12.94
N LYS A 450 31.00 1.44 12.78
CA LYS A 450 30.37 0.68 11.69
C LYS A 450 29.30 1.49 10.97
N GLU A 451 29.02 1.10 9.73
CA GLU A 451 28.01 1.76 8.88
C GLU A 451 26.60 1.70 9.51
N SER A 452 26.24 0.63 10.23
CA SER A 452 24.94 0.55 10.91
C SER A 452 24.76 1.51 12.08
N GLN A 453 25.82 2.19 12.53
CA GLN A 453 25.74 3.26 13.54
C GLN A 453 25.48 4.64 12.93
N LEU A 454 25.41 4.76 11.60
CA LEU A 454 25.29 6.03 10.89
C LEU A 454 24.16 6.96 11.40
N PRO A 455 22.97 6.48 11.81
CA PRO A 455 21.94 7.33 12.41
C PRO A 455 22.41 8.14 13.64
N PHE A 456 23.38 7.64 14.41
CA PHE A 456 23.91 8.34 15.59
C PHE A 456 24.73 9.59 15.27
N VAL A 457 25.14 9.80 14.01
CA VAL A 457 25.83 11.02 13.57
C VAL A 457 25.00 12.27 13.91
N VAL A 458 23.67 12.19 13.77
CA VAL A 458 22.76 13.29 14.13
C VAL A 458 22.88 13.64 15.61
N GLY A 459 22.93 12.64 16.48
CA GLY A 459 23.13 12.83 17.91
C GLY A 459 24.44 13.56 18.23
N TYR A 460 25.54 13.21 17.56
CA TYR A 460 26.82 13.88 17.73
C TYR A 460 26.83 15.32 17.19
N VAL A 461 26.19 15.56 16.04
CA VAL A 461 26.01 16.92 15.49
C VAL A 461 25.22 17.79 16.48
N LEU A 462 24.10 17.31 16.99
CA LEU A 462 23.31 18.03 17.99
C LEU A 462 24.07 18.24 19.31
N MET A 463 24.84 17.23 19.75
CA MET A 463 25.64 17.31 20.98
C MET A 463 26.82 18.29 20.85
N SER A 464 27.28 18.63 19.64
CA SER A 464 28.35 19.61 19.43
C SER A 464 27.95 21.04 19.85
N ALA A 465 26.66 21.38 19.62
CA ALA A 465 26.06 22.69 19.84
C ALA A 465 25.42 22.85 21.23
N THR A 466 25.62 21.89 22.15
CA THR A 466 24.95 21.88 23.46
C THR A 466 25.94 21.69 24.61
N SER A 467 25.56 22.14 25.81
CA SER A 467 26.35 21.92 27.04
C SER A 467 26.25 20.50 27.59
N SER A 468 25.41 19.65 26.98
CA SER A 468 25.27 18.25 27.34
C SER A 468 26.56 17.49 27.05
N GLN A 469 27.25 17.04 28.11
CA GLN A 469 28.49 16.27 27.99
C GLN A 469 28.26 14.81 27.60
N GLN A 470 27.05 14.29 27.84
CA GLN A 470 26.69 12.89 27.61
C GLN A 470 25.17 12.75 27.44
N VAL A 471 24.73 11.91 26.51
CA VAL A 471 23.34 11.44 26.36
C VAL A 471 23.26 9.99 26.83
N GLY A 472 23.57 9.78 28.11
CA GLY A 472 23.79 8.45 28.66
C GLY A 472 24.85 7.63 27.91
N ASP A 473 24.71 6.31 27.89
CA ASP A 473 25.69 5.42 27.23
C ASP A 473 25.46 5.28 25.71
N MET A 474 24.47 6.01 25.15
CA MET A 474 24.09 5.94 23.74
C MET A 474 25.12 6.61 22.81
N LEU A 475 25.72 7.72 23.25
CA LEU A 475 26.74 8.46 22.52
C LEU A 475 27.98 8.58 23.37
N ARG A 476 29.17 8.52 22.76
CA ARG A 476 30.42 8.78 23.46
C ARG A 476 30.43 10.20 24.03
N ALA A 477 30.91 10.33 25.26
CA ALA A 477 31.08 11.65 25.89
C ALA A 477 32.08 12.51 25.10
N ARG A 478 31.89 13.82 25.15
CA ARG A 478 32.86 14.77 24.57
C ARG A 478 34.21 14.63 25.27
N LEU A 479 35.30 14.73 24.51
CA LEU A 479 36.66 14.70 25.05
C LEU A 479 36.89 15.87 26.04
N PRO A 480 37.66 15.65 27.13
CA PRO A 480 37.95 16.68 28.10
C PRO A 480 38.62 17.91 27.47
N GLY A 481 38.17 19.12 27.84
CA GLY A 481 38.76 20.38 27.39
C GLY A 481 38.30 20.87 26.01
N VAL A 482 37.42 20.13 25.31
CA VAL A 482 36.88 20.58 24.02
C VAL A 482 35.65 21.46 24.20
N ALA A 483 35.68 22.66 23.63
CA ALA A 483 34.60 23.65 23.71
C ALA A 483 33.35 23.24 22.92
N ILE A 484 32.20 23.79 23.32
CA ILE A 484 30.93 23.72 22.57
C ILE A 484 31.09 24.56 21.31
N THR A 485 30.52 24.11 20.19
CA THR A 485 30.54 24.87 18.94
C THR A 485 29.30 24.62 18.10
N ASP A 486 28.74 25.67 17.52
CA ASP A 486 27.65 25.57 16.55
C ASP A 486 28.16 25.25 15.14
N LYS A 487 29.48 25.28 14.93
CA LYS A 487 30.09 25.09 13.61
C LYS A 487 29.66 23.77 12.97
N VAL A 488 29.66 22.67 13.71
CA VAL A 488 29.30 21.34 13.18
C VAL A 488 27.83 21.28 12.77
N LEU A 489 26.93 21.95 13.51
CA LEU A 489 25.52 22.06 13.14
C LEU A 489 25.34 22.94 11.89
N ALA A 490 26.09 24.03 11.78
CA ALA A 490 26.10 24.88 10.59
C ALA A 490 26.66 24.14 9.35
N ASP A 491 27.72 23.35 9.51
CA ASP A 491 28.29 22.51 8.46
C ASP A 491 27.27 21.44 8.02
N ALA A 492 26.54 20.83 8.95
CA ALA A 492 25.45 19.90 8.62
C ALA A 492 24.30 20.60 7.87
N LYS A 493 23.96 21.86 8.23
CA LYS A 493 22.99 22.67 7.50
C LYS A 493 23.40 22.87 6.04
N VAL A 494 24.68 23.17 5.78
CA VAL A 494 25.20 23.30 4.41
C VAL A 494 24.99 22.02 3.60
N VAL A 495 25.21 20.85 4.20
CA VAL A 495 24.99 19.56 3.53
C VAL A 495 23.50 19.34 3.22
N VAL A 496 22.60 19.65 4.16
CA VAL A 496 21.14 19.56 3.95
C VAL A 496 20.69 20.50 2.83
N MET A 497 21.17 21.75 2.84
CA MET A 497 20.91 22.74 1.79
C MET A 497 21.39 22.25 0.42
N GLY A 498 22.60 21.71 0.35
CA GLY A 498 23.16 21.16 -0.89
C GLY A 498 22.28 20.05 -1.48
N MET A 499 21.85 19.10 -0.64
CA MET A 499 20.94 18.03 -1.06
C MET A 499 19.60 18.57 -1.59
N ILE A 500 19.01 19.57 -0.93
CA ILE A 500 17.74 20.19 -1.36
C ILE A 500 17.95 20.92 -2.69
N ALA A 501 19.03 21.69 -2.83
CA ALA A 501 19.36 22.45 -4.04
C ALA A 501 19.62 21.55 -5.27
N GLU A 502 20.14 20.34 -5.06
CA GLU A 502 20.31 19.32 -6.11
C GLU A 502 18.99 18.62 -6.51
N GLY A 503 17.85 18.99 -5.89
CA GLY A 503 16.53 18.42 -6.17
C GLY A 503 16.25 17.09 -5.48
N ALA A 504 17.17 16.59 -4.65
CA ALA A 504 17.01 15.30 -3.98
C ALA A 504 15.95 15.34 -2.86
N GLY A 505 15.44 16.51 -2.47
CA GLY A 505 14.40 16.69 -1.45
C GLY A 505 12.95 16.61 -1.96
N ALA A 506 12.71 16.41 -3.25
CA ALA A 506 11.36 16.43 -3.83
C ALA A 506 11.08 15.28 -4.81
N LEU A 507 11.95 14.25 -4.84
CA LEU A 507 11.85 13.17 -5.83
C LEU A 507 10.55 12.38 -5.67
N ILE A 508 10.11 12.12 -4.45
CA ILE A 508 8.90 11.32 -4.22
C ILE A 508 7.68 12.13 -4.62
N VAL A 509 7.57 13.35 -4.11
CA VAL A 509 6.38 14.19 -4.27
C VAL A 509 6.24 14.74 -5.69
N GLU A 510 7.32 15.15 -6.35
CA GLU A 510 7.25 15.77 -7.69
C GLU A 510 7.40 14.79 -8.85
N HIS A 511 7.91 13.58 -8.60
CA HIS A 511 8.14 12.61 -9.67
C HIS A 511 7.46 11.27 -9.45
N ILE A 512 7.53 10.68 -8.25
CA ILE A 512 6.99 9.34 -8.02
C ILE A 512 5.47 9.37 -7.86
N LEU A 513 4.92 10.16 -6.94
CA LEU A 513 3.47 10.22 -6.72
C LEU A 513 2.68 10.62 -7.98
N PRO A 514 3.09 11.64 -8.77
CA PRO A 514 2.35 12.04 -9.96
C PRO A 514 2.40 10.97 -11.05
N LYS A 515 3.55 10.31 -11.25
CA LYS A 515 3.73 9.32 -12.32
C LYS A 515 3.16 7.95 -11.97
N ALA A 516 3.30 7.51 -10.73
CA ALA A 516 2.90 6.17 -10.30
C ALA A 516 1.43 6.09 -9.87
N LEU A 517 0.89 7.18 -9.32
CA LEU A 517 -0.45 7.19 -8.70
C LEU A 517 -1.38 8.24 -9.30
N GLY A 518 -0.89 9.16 -10.13
CA GLY A 518 -1.67 10.27 -10.66
C GLY A 518 -2.02 11.32 -9.59
N VAL A 519 -1.25 11.37 -8.50
CA VAL A 519 -1.53 12.26 -7.36
C VAL A 519 -0.53 13.42 -7.34
N GLN A 520 -1.03 14.65 -7.20
CA GLN A 520 -0.23 15.86 -7.06
C GLN A 520 -0.43 16.45 -5.66
N ILE A 521 0.66 16.88 -5.04
CA ILE A 521 0.64 17.60 -3.76
C ILE A 521 1.11 19.02 -4.03
N HIS A 522 0.26 19.99 -3.74
CA HIS A 522 0.59 21.41 -3.80
C HIS A 522 1.02 21.89 -2.42
N PHE A 523 2.03 22.75 -2.39
CA PHE A 523 2.50 23.39 -1.17
C PHE A 523 2.13 24.86 -1.24
N GLU A 524 1.42 25.35 -0.24
CA GLU A 524 1.17 26.77 -0.03
C GLU A 524 2.16 27.28 1.02
N PHE A 525 2.82 28.39 0.73
CA PHE A 525 3.74 29.05 1.66
C PHE A 525 3.11 30.40 1.98
N GLU A 526 2.80 30.65 3.24
CA GLU A 526 2.39 31.99 3.68
C GLU A 526 3.60 32.93 3.54
N GLU A 527 3.41 34.04 2.82
CA GLU A 527 4.45 35.05 2.55
C GLU A 527 4.96 35.77 3.80
#